data_AF-A0A379B169-F1
#
_entry.id   AF-A0A379B169-F1
#
_cell.length_a   1.000
_cell.length_b   1.000
_cell.length_c   1.000
_cell.angle_alpha   90.00
_cell.angle_beta   90.00
_cell.angle_gamma   90.00
#
_symmetry.space_group_name_H-M   'P 1'
#
loop_
_entity.id
_entity.type
_entity.pdbx_description
1 polymer ?
#
loop_
_entity_poly.entity_id
_entity_poly.type
_entity_poly.pdbx_seq_one_letter_code
_entity_poly.pdbx_strand_id
1 'polypeptide(L)' 'MDMMTIELDASQEGLGHEVELWGDTVNINTVAEAAGTIPYELMCNIKRAKFTYIE' A
#
# COMPACT_ATOMS: atom_id res chain seq x y z
N MET A 1 -14.42 -4.87 -4.93
CA MET A 1 -13.78 -5.17 -3.63
C MET A 1 -12.89 -3.99 -3.35
N ASP A 2 -13.11 -3.32 -2.22
CA ASP A 2 -12.81 -1.89 -2.08
C ASP A 2 -12.23 -1.52 -0.71
N MET A 3 -12.08 -2.50 0.18
CA MET A 3 -11.66 -2.30 1.57
C MET A 3 -10.71 -3.40 2.01
N MET A 4 -9.76 -3.02 2.86
CA MET A 4 -8.88 -3.90 3.62
C MET A 4 -8.83 -3.42 5.07
N THR A 5 -8.44 -4.28 6.00
CA THR A 5 -8.34 -3.96 7.43
C THR A 5 -6.93 -4.23 7.92
N ILE A 6 -6.48 -3.40 8.86
CA ILE A 6 -5.24 -3.57 9.60
C ILE A 6 -5.57 -3.51 11.10
N GLU A 7 -4.75 -4.17 11.90
CA GLU A 7 -4.82 -4.03 13.35
C GLU A 7 -4.11 -2.74 13.75
N LEU A 8 -4.74 -2.02 14.69
CA LEU A 8 -4.37 -0.66 15.08
C LEU A 8 -4.00 -0.64 16.57
N ASP A 9 -2.93 0.08 16.95
CA ASP A 9 -2.61 0.40 18.34
C ASP A 9 -3.09 1.82 18.69
N ALA A 10 -3.95 1.90 19.70
CA ALA A 10 -4.92 2.98 19.96
C ALA A 10 -4.33 4.37 20.24
N SER A 11 -3.01 4.54 20.26
CA SER A 11 -2.37 5.78 20.72
C SER A 11 -2.11 6.82 19.62
N GLN A 12 -1.96 6.43 18.34
CA GLN A 12 -1.52 7.34 17.26
C GLN A 12 -2.32 7.20 15.94
N GLU A 13 -3.48 6.55 15.97
CA GLU A 13 -4.21 6.16 14.77
C GLU A 13 -5.65 6.68 14.77
N GLY A 14 -6.18 7.04 13.59
CA GLY A 14 -7.44 7.75 13.51
C GLY A 14 -8.01 7.85 12.09
N LEU A 15 -9.28 8.24 12.00
CA LEU A 15 -9.98 8.38 10.73
C LEU A 15 -9.36 9.47 9.86
N GLY A 16 -9.16 9.16 8.58
CA GLY A 16 -8.60 10.09 7.60
C GLY A 16 -7.08 10.18 7.60
N HIS A 17 -6.38 9.40 8.43
CA HIS A 17 -4.93 9.27 8.32
C HIS A 17 -4.53 8.61 7.00
N GLU A 18 -3.39 9.04 6.46
CA GLU A 18 -2.80 8.47 5.25
C GLU A 18 -2.24 7.08 5.55
N VAL A 19 -2.36 6.18 4.56
CA VAL A 19 -1.86 4.81 4.65
C VAL A 19 -0.96 4.54 3.45
N GLU A 20 0.27 4.11 3.72
CA GLU A 20 1.23 3.68 2.71
C GLU A 20 1.14 2.16 2.52
N LEU A 21 0.81 1.69 1.31
CA LEU A 21 0.84 0.25 0.98
C LEU A 21 2.24 -0.22 0.55
N TRP A 22 2.93 0.62 -0.21
CA TRP A 22 4.35 0.54 -0.54
C TRP A 22 4.82 1.93 -0.99
N GLY A 23 6.08 2.27 -0.71
CA GLY A 23 6.61 3.62 -0.91
C GLY A 23 7.94 3.83 -0.18
N ASP A 24 8.08 5.00 0.43
CA ASP A 24 9.32 5.41 1.11
C ASP A 24 9.61 4.57 2.36
N THR A 25 8.58 4.15 3.08
CA THR A 25 8.70 3.41 4.34
C THR A 25 8.61 1.90 4.11
N VAL A 26 7.73 1.47 3.21
CA VAL A 26 7.39 0.07 2.94
C VAL A 26 7.93 -0.34 1.57
N ASN A 27 8.98 -1.16 1.56
CA ASN A 27 9.59 -1.63 0.32
C ASN A 27 8.68 -2.60 -0.44
N ILE A 28 8.42 -2.33 -1.72
CA ILE A 28 7.57 -3.16 -2.57
C ILE A 28 8.07 -4.62 -2.70
N ASN A 29 9.37 -4.88 -2.56
CA ASN A 29 9.90 -6.24 -2.61
C ASN A 29 9.40 -7.08 -1.42
N THR A 30 9.37 -6.50 -0.22
CA THR A 30 8.85 -7.15 0.98
C THR A 30 7.34 -7.45 0.84
N VAL A 31 6.59 -6.53 0.25
CA VAL A 31 5.16 -6.72 -0.03
C VAL A 31 4.94 -7.84 -1.04
N ALA A 32 5.71 -7.87 -2.13
CA ALA A 32 5.61 -8.90 -3.15
C ALA A 32 5.93 -10.29 -2.59
N GLU A 33 6.99 -10.41 -1.79
CA GLU A 33 7.35 -11.66 -1.11
C GLU A 33 6.23 -12.14 -0.17
N ALA A 34 5.67 -11.26 0.66
CA ALA A 34 4.55 -11.59 1.55
C ALA A 34 3.27 -11.99 0.79
N ALA A 35 3.05 -11.42 -0.40
CA ALA A 35 1.93 -11.73 -1.27
C ALA A 35 2.18 -12.94 -2.21
N GLY A 36 3.38 -13.55 -2.17
CA GLY A 36 3.74 -14.69 -3.04
C GLY A 36 3.84 -14.33 -4.52
N THR A 37 4.22 -13.08 -4.84
CA THR A 37 4.35 -12.55 -6.21
C THR A 37 5.69 -11.82 -6.38
N ILE A 38 5.85 -11.11 -7.50
CA ILE A 38 7.00 -10.25 -7.81
C ILE A 38 6.60 -8.77 -7.86
N PRO A 39 7.52 -7.83 -7.60
CA PRO A 39 7.22 -6.39 -7.62
C PRO A 39 6.59 -5.89 -8.92
N TYR A 40 6.99 -6.48 -10.04
CA TYR A 40 6.47 -6.13 -11.36
C TYR A 40 4.96 -6.36 -11.47
N GLU A 41 4.46 -7.47 -10.93
CA GLU A 41 3.02 -7.77 -10.95
C GLU A 41 2.24 -6.78 -10.08
N LEU A 42 2.77 -6.38 -8.92
CA LEU A 42 2.14 -5.35 -8.08
C LEU A 42 2.05 -4.00 -8.80
N MET A 43 3.15 -3.56 -9.42
CA MET A 43 3.20 -2.28 -10.16
C MET A 43 2.28 -2.29 -11.38
N CYS A 44 2.23 -3.38 -12.15
CA CYS A 44 1.46 -3.44 -13.40
C CYS A 44 -0.04 -3.71 -13.17
N ASN A 45 -0.45 -4.23 -12.01
CA ASN A 45 -1.85 -4.52 -11.71
C ASN A 45 -2.60 -3.41 -10.98
N ILE A 46 -2.04 -2.19 -10.91
CA ILE A 46 -2.75 -1.04 -10.34
C ILE A 46 -3.95 -0.68 -11.23
N LYS A 47 -5.14 -0.69 -10.64
CA LYS A 47 -6.42 -0.34 -11.29
C LYS A 47 -7.15 0.70 -10.45
N ARG A 48 -7.94 1.58 -11.09
CA ARG A 48 -8.82 2.61 -10.48
C ARG A 48 -8.12 3.69 -9.63
N ALA A 49 -6.90 3.46 -9.14
CA ALA A 49 -6.12 4.45 -8.40
C ALA A 49 -5.84 5.70 -9.25
N LYS A 50 -5.78 6.86 -8.58
CA LYS A 50 -5.38 8.12 -9.20
C LYS A 50 -3.86 8.18 -9.30
N PHE A 51 -3.33 8.48 -10.48
CA PHE A 51 -1.91 8.77 -10.66
C PHE A 51 -1.68 10.27 -10.46
N THR A 52 -0.80 10.60 -9.51
CA THR A 52 -0.33 11.96 -9.26
C THR A 52 1.17 11.96 -9.49
N TYR A 53 1.65 12.82 -10.39
CA TYR A 53 3.07 12.97 -10.69
C TYR A 53 3.59 14.20 -9.97
N ILE A 54 4.66 14.03 -9.22
CA ILE A 54 5.39 15.08 -8.51
C ILE A 54 6.80 15.19 -9.12
N GLU A 55 7.37 16.39 -9.12
CA GLU A 55 8.73 16.66 -9.60
C GLU A 55 9.80 16.20 -8.62
#